data_AF-A0A359HED2-F1
#
_entry.id   AF-A0A359HED2-F1
#
_cell.length_a   1.000
_cell.length_b   1.000
_cell.length_c   1.000
_cell.angle_alpha   90.00
_cell.angle_beta   90.00
_cell.angle_gamma   90.00
#
_symmetry.space_group_name_H-M   'P 1'
#
loop_
_entity.id
_entity.type
_entity.pdbx_description
1 polymer ?
#
loop_
_entity_poly.entity_id
_entity_poly.type
_entity_poly.pdbx_seq_one_letter_code
_entity_poly.pdbx_strand_id
1 'polypeptide(L)'
;MLRIILRKHKPEKAQSMVEFALILPLLLLLILGIVEFGRLLFFYSSVTSASREAARYGSAVGQVGGVDRYADCSGILAAAQRAGVFAGIEEADITIQYDNGTALLDADCPPSADIGLADRVVVTVSKGFTPVVALVNIPPIPVTSTTARTIIKEVGVRGTPAPTATPRRTATNTPVGFVASNTPTPTRTATATATATATSTRTATATATNTGTLAPSSTPLPPTNTPVNTPTRTSTPTPTNTPVPICGLEFRNFQQPSARKITWDLYNNPGPGVLDVTVLSFYLSFPESRLTQIDFGGATIWTGHTSGSPTTVNPSDWSGQPADRLITVNQTKTFTLFFVGDVPATGYTIRVSTDYCVDPVSGTH
;
A
#
# COMPACT_ATOMS: atom_id res chain seq x y z
N MET A 1 1.37 75.86 -68.04
CA MET A 1 1.81 74.44 -67.97
C MET A 1 1.54 73.92 -66.57
N LEU A 2 1.02 72.70 -66.41
CA LEU A 2 0.97 72.03 -65.10
C LEU A 2 1.11 70.51 -65.28
N ARG A 3 2.28 69.95 -64.95
CA ARG A 3 2.53 68.49 -65.02
C ARG A 3 2.11 67.86 -63.69
N ILE A 4 0.96 67.19 -63.67
CA ILE A 4 0.54 66.38 -62.53
C ILE A 4 1.36 65.08 -62.51
N ILE A 5 2.31 64.98 -61.58
CA ILE A 5 3.15 63.78 -61.42
C ILE A 5 2.40 62.77 -60.55
N LEU A 6 1.63 61.89 -61.18
CA LEU A 6 0.97 60.77 -60.50
C LEU A 6 2.03 59.74 -60.04
N ARG A 7 2.37 59.80 -58.74
CA ARG A 7 3.35 58.89 -58.10
C ARG A 7 2.79 57.47 -57.99
N LYS A 8 3.06 56.65 -59.01
CA LYS A 8 2.64 55.24 -59.08
C LYS A 8 3.18 54.45 -57.88
N HIS A 9 2.32 54.10 -56.93
CA HIS A 9 2.70 53.25 -55.80
C HIS A 9 3.11 51.86 -56.29
N LYS A 10 4.29 51.39 -55.88
CA LYS A 10 4.71 49.99 -56.05
C LYS A 10 3.96 49.11 -55.04
N PRO A 11 3.28 48.02 -55.47
CA PRO A 11 2.54 47.13 -54.57
C PRO A 11 3.44 46.09 -53.88
N GLU A 12 4.49 46.54 -53.18
CA GLU A 12 5.49 45.69 -52.52
C GLU A 12 5.19 45.50 -51.01
N LYS A 13 4.00 44.99 -50.65
CA LYS A 13 3.60 44.74 -49.24
C LYS A 13 2.77 43.48 -48.93
N ALA A 14 2.41 42.65 -49.92
CA ALA A 14 1.52 41.49 -49.69
C ALA A 14 2.24 40.11 -49.64
N GLN A 15 3.45 40.00 -50.19
CA GLN A 15 4.11 38.70 -50.43
C GLN A 15 4.31 37.87 -49.16
N SER A 16 4.79 38.47 -48.06
CA SER A 16 5.04 37.76 -46.80
C SER A 16 3.77 37.22 -46.13
N MET A 17 2.59 37.81 -46.41
CA MET A 17 1.31 37.25 -45.95
C MET A 17 0.95 35.96 -46.70
N VAL A 18 1.28 35.90 -48.00
CA VAL A 18 1.04 34.69 -48.82
C VAL A 18 2.01 33.57 -48.43
N GLU A 19 3.28 33.89 -48.21
CA GLU A 19 4.29 32.92 -47.73
C GLU A 19 3.89 32.34 -46.36
N PHE A 20 3.44 33.18 -45.42
CA PHE A 20 2.92 32.71 -44.13
C PHE A 20 1.65 31.87 -44.28
N ALA A 21 0.71 32.27 -45.14
CA ALA A 21 -0.54 31.54 -45.36
C ALA A 21 -0.33 30.13 -45.95
N LEU A 22 0.76 29.91 -46.70
CA LEU A 22 1.15 28.60 -47.21
C LEU A 22 1.81 27.70 -46.15
N ILE A 23 2.55 28.29 -45.20
CA ILE A 23 3.23 27.56 -44.11
C ILE A 23 2.25 27.23 -42.97
N LEU A 24 1.29 28.12 -42.68
CA LEU A 24 0.29 27.96 -41.62
C LEU A 24 -0.45 26.61 -41.59
N PRO A 25 -1.00 26.07 -42.70
CA PRO A 25 -1.68 24.77 -42.66
C PRO A 25 -0.74 23.60 -42.34
N LEU A 26 0.53 23.65 -42.76
CA LEU A 26 1.53 22.64 -42.42
C LEU A 26 1.90 22.70 -40.93
N LEU A 27 2.06 23.91 -40.39
CA LEU A 27 2.32 24.14 -38.96
C LEU A 27 1.14 23.66 -38.09
N LEU A 28 -0.10 23.94 -38.52
CA LEU A 28 -1.30 23.46 -37.82
C LEU A 28 -1.41 21.94 -37.85
N LEU A 29 -1.16 21.30 -38.99
CA LEU A 29 -1.15 19.83 -39.12
C LEU A 29 -0.12 19.20 -38.17
N LEU A 30 1.09 19.76 -38.10
CA LEU A 30 2.15 19.31 -37.19
C LEU A 30 1.72 19.42 -35.71
N ILE A 31 1.17 20.57 -35.30
CA ILE A 31 0.72 20.79 -33.92
C ILE A 31 -0.43 19.84 -33.57
N LEU A 32 -1.43 19.68 -34.45
CA LEU A 32 -2.55 18.77 -34.23
C LEU A 32 -2.09 17.31 -34.14
N GLY A 33 -1.12 16.88 -34.95
CA GLY A 33 -0.52 15.55 -34.87
C GLY A 33 0.20 15.30 -33.53
N ILE A 34 0.94 16.28 -33.02
CA ILE A 34 1.59 16.20 -31.69
C ILE A 34 0.54 16.11 -30.57
N VAL A 35 -0.55 16.90 -30.65
CA VAL A 35 -1.63 16.90 -29.65
C VAL A 35 -2.37 15.56 -29.63
N GLU A 36 -2.73 15.01 -30.80
CA GLU A 36 -3.41 13.71 -30.86
C GLU A 36 -2.51 12.55 -30.43
N PHE A 37 -1.20 12.59 -30.75
CA PHE A 37 -0.24 11.60 -30.26
C PHE A 37 -0.10 11.66 -28.73
N GLY A 38 -0.02 12.87 -28.15
CA GLY A 38 -0.02 13.06 -26.70
C GLY A 38 -1.30 12.54 -26.04
N ARG A 39 -2.46 12.76 -26.67
CA ARG A 39 -3.76 12.26 -26.18
C ARG A 39 -3.86 10.74 -26.28
N LEU A 40 -3.33 10.12 -27.34
CA LEU A 40 -3.26 8.66 -27.50
C LEU A 40 -2.38 8.01 -26.41
N LEU A 41 -1.21 8.60 -26.11
CA LEU A 41 -0.35 8.12 -25.01
C LEU A 41 -1.04 8.23 -23.64
N PHE A 42 -1.76 9.33 -23.39
CA PHE A 42 -2.51 9.51 -22.15
C PHE A 42 -3.68 8.51 -22.03
N PHE A 43 -4.40 8.26 -23.13
CA PHE A 43 -5.46 7.27 -23.23
C PHE A 43 -4.94 5.85 -22.94
N TYR A 44 -3.83 5.45 -23.57
CA TYR A 44 -3.15 4.17 -23.31
C TYR A 44 -2.76 4.01 -21.83
N SER A 45 -2.25 5.09 -21.21
CA SER A 45 -1.91 5.11 -19.78
C SER A 45 -3.16 4.89 -18.92
N SER A 46 -4.28 5.56 -19.22
CA SER A 46 -5.54 5.40 -18.47
C SER A 46 -6.17 4.02 -18.62
N VAL A 47 -6.18 3.44 -19.84
CA VAL A 47 -6.60 2.03 -20.07
C VAL A 47 -5.72 1.06 -19.26
N THR A 48 -4.41 1.29 -19.23
CA THR A 48 -3.46 0.47 -18.45
C THR A 48 -3.63 0.66 -16.94
N SER A 49 -4.02 1.84 -16.46
CA SER A 49 -4.36 2.09 -15.07
C SER A 49 -5.68 1.41 -14.66
N ALA A 50 -6.67 1.41 -15.55
CA ALA A 50 -7.97 0.76 -15.34
C ALA A 50 -7.83 -0.76 -15.12
N SER A 51 -7.14 -1.47 -16.03
CA SER A 51 -6.94 -2.92 -15.89
C SER A 51 -6.17 -3.28 -14.60
N ARG A 52 -5.17 -2.46 -14.23
CA ARG A 52 -4.34 -2.67 -13.04
C ARG A 52 -5.08 -2.47 -11.72
N GLU A 53 -5.90 -1.43 -11.59
CA GLU A 53 -6.61 -1.16 -10.34
C GLU A 53 -7.85 -2.05 -10.17
N ALA A 54 -8.49 -2.47 -11.28
CA ALA A 54 -9.54 -3.50 -11.24
C ALA A 54 -9.00 -4.88 -10.85
N ALA A 55 -7.91 -5.34 -11.46
CA ALA A 55 -7.25 -6.59 -11.04
C ALA A 55 -6.76 -6.50 -9.59
N ARG A 56 -6.28 -5.32 -9.14
CA ARG A 56 -5.90 -5.07 -7.74
C ARG A 56 -7.10 -5.21 -6.80
N TYR A 57 -8.24 -4.64 -7.15
CA TYR A 57 -9.48 -4.76 -6.37
C TYR A 57 -9.89 -6.22 -6.22
N GLY A 58 -9.98 -6.97 -7.33
CA GLY A 58 -10.36 -8.39 -7.32
C GLY A 58 -9.38 -9.27 -6.55
N SER A 59 -8.08 -8.96 -6.58
CA SER A 59 -7.04 -9.69 -5.82
C SER A 59 -7.00 -9.38 -4.32
N ALA A 60 -7.76 -8.41 -3.83
CA ALA A 60 -7.70 -7.96 -2.44
C ALA A 60 -8.37 -8.96 -1.49
N VAL A 61 -7.89 -9.02 -0.24
CA VAL A 61 -8.47 -9.87 0.81
C VAL A 61 -9.75 -9.26 1.41
N GLY A 62 -10.62 -10.12 1.94
CA GLY A 62 -11.85 -9.73 2.63
C GLY A 62 -13.07 -9.58 1.72
N GLN A 63 -14.13 -8.98 2.26
CA GLN A 63 -15.48 -8.99 1.68
C GLN A 63 -16.10 -7.59 1.59
N VAL A 64 -17.09 -7.46 0.71
CA VAL A 64 -18.01 -6.31 0.61
C VAL A 64 -19.44 -6.87 0.57
N GLY A 65 -20.30 -6.48 1.51
CA GLY A 65 -21.68 -6.99 1.59
C GLY A 65 -21.79 -8.50 1.84
N GLY A 66 -20.72 -9.17 2.28
CA GLY A 66 -20.65 -10.63 2.42
C GLY A 66 -20.16 -11.38 1.17
N VAL A 67 -19.83 -10.67 0.09
CA VAL A 67 -19.24 -11.22 -1.14
C VAL A 67 -17.73 -10.98 -1.13
N ASP A 68 -16.93 -11.99 -1.47
CA ASP A 68 -15.46 -11.87 -1.58
C ASP A 68 -15.07 -10.91 -2.71
N ARG A 69 -13.98 -10.14 -2.52
CA ARG A 69 -13.52 -9.11 -3.47
C ARG A 69 -13.35 -9.61 -4.91
N TYR A 70 -12.95 -10.86 -5.10
CA TYR A 70 -12.77 -11.45 -6.43
C TYR A 70 -14.09 -11.72 -7.14
N ALA A 71 -15.21 -11.85 -6.42
CA ALA A 71 -16.56 -12.06 -6.94
C ALA A 71 -17.43 -10.78 -6.90
N ASP A 72 -16.97 -9.70 -6.26
CA ASP A 72 -17.59 -8.37 -6.33
C ASP A 72 -17.27 -7.69 -7.69
N CYS A 73 -17.96 -8.15 -8.73
CA CYS A 73 -17.83 -7.63 -10.09
C CYS A 73 -18.14 -6.14 -10.16
N SER A 74 -19.11 -5.65 -9.38
CA SER A 74 -19.47 -4.22 -9.36
C SER A 74 -18.33 -3.36 -8.81
N GLY A 75 -17.63 -3.83 -7.78
CA GLY A 75 -16.44 -3.20 -7.24
C GLY A 75 -15.24 -3.25 -8.18
N ILE A 76 -15.04 -4.36 -8.92
CA ILE A 76 -14.00 -4.52 -9.95
C ILE A 76 -14.25 -3.56 -11.12
N LEU A 77 -15.47 -3.54 -11.67
CA LEU A 77 -15.89 -2.63 -12.75
C LEU A 77 -15.73 -1.17 -12.32
N ALA A 78 -16.23 -0.79 -11.14
CA ALA A 78 -16.10 0.56 -10.63
C ALA A 78 -14.64 0.94 -10.32
N ALA A 79 -13.75 -0.01 -10.02
CA ALA A 79 -12.32 0.23 -9.87
C ALA A 79 -11.64 0.55 -11.22
N ALA A 80 -11.98 -0.19 -12.29
CA ALA A 80 -11.56 0.15 -13.65
C ALA A 80 -12.08 1.54 -14.07
N GLN A 81 -13.38 1.81 -13.91
CA GLN A 81 -13.99 3.11 -14.27
C GLN A 81 -13.30 4.29 -13.57
N ARG A 82 -13.04 4.19 -12.25
CA ARG A 82 -12.38 5.27 -11.47
C ARG A 82 -10.97 5.59 -11.98
N ALA A 83 -10.20 4.59 -12.39
CA ALA A 83 -8.85 4.77 -12.95
C ALA A 83 -8.86 5.06 -14.47
N GLY A 84 -9.93 4.66 -15.16
CA GLY A 84 -10.17 4.81 -16.60
C GLY A 84 -10.94 6.08 -17.00
N VAL A 85 -11.31 6.94 -16.03
CA VAL A 85 -12.23 8.07 -16.24
C VAL A 85 -11.82 9.00 -17.38
N PHE A 86 -10.52 9.18 -17.62
CA PHE A 86 -10.00 10.03 -18.71
C PHE A 86 -10.06 9.38 -20.10
N ALA A 87 -10.15 8.05 -20.18
CA ALA A 87 -10.37 7.31 -21.41
C ALA A 87 -11.86 7.01 -21.69
N GLY A 88 -12.77 7.36 -20.77
CA GLY A 88 -14.20 7.06 -20.90
C GLY A 88 -14.48 5.56 -20.86
N ILE A 89 -13.85 4.84 -19.92
CA ILE A 89 -14.07 3.40 -19.72
C ILE A 89 -15.44 3.17 -19.08
N GLU A 90 -16.26 2.37 -19.76
CA GLU A 90 -17.60 1.92 -19.43
C GLU A 90 -17.57 0.40 -19.15
N GLU A 91 -18.67 -0.17 -18.65
CA GLU A 91 -18.70 -1.60 -18.25
C GLU A 91 -18.51 -2.55 -19.44
N ALA A 92 -19.02 -2.18 -20.61
CA ALA A 92 -18.89 -2.95 -21.85
C ALA A 92 -17.45 -3.04 -22.40
N ASP A 93 -16.52 -2.22 -21.90
CA ASP A 93 -15.11 -2.24 -22.31
C ASP A 93 -14.26 -3.16 -21.41
N ILE A 94 -14.85 -3.76 -20.38
CA ILE A 94 -14.15 -4.51 -19.33
C ILE A 94 -14.57 -5.98 -19.39
N THR A 95 -13.60 -6.87 -19.42
CA THR A 95 -13.81 -8.33 -19.30
C THR A 95 -13.05 -8.84 -18.09
N ILE A 96 -13.73 -9.58 -17.21
CA ILE A 96 -13.18 -10.17 -15.99
C ILE A 96 -13.19 -11.69 -16.18
N GLN A 97 -12.04 -12.34 -15.97
CA GLN A 97 -11.85 -13.77 -16.14
C GLN A 97 -10.99 -14.33 -15.00
N TYR A 98 -10.94 -15.65 -14.86
CA TYR A 98 -10.19 -16.33 -13.81
C TYR A 98 -9.34 -17.45 -14.39
N ASP A 99 -8.06 -17.52 -14.01
CA ASP A 99 -7.12 -18.56 -14.48
C ASP A 99 -6.24 -19.11 -13.34
N ASN A 100 -5.65 -20.29 -13.53
CA ASN A 100 -4.69 -20.88 -12.57
C ASN A 100 -3.21 -20.67 -12.97
N GLY A 101 -2.94 -19.69 -13.84
CA GLY A 101 -1.64 -19.50 -14.47
C GLY A 101 -1.36 -20.37 -15.70
N THR A 102 -2.12 -21.45 -15.93
CA THR A 102 -1.93 -22.37 -17.07
C THR A 102 -3.19 -22.62 -17.90
N ALA A 103 -4.37 -22.56 -17.29
CA ALA A 103 -5.66 -22.72 -17.95
C ALA A 103 -6.69 -21.72 -17.40
N LEU A 104 -7.61 -21.31 -18.28
CA LEU A 104 -8.81 -20.55 -17.91
C LEU A 104 -9.73 -21.44 -17.04
N LEU A 105 -10.16 -20.92 -15.91
CA LEU A 105 -11.08 -21.55 -14.96
C LEU A 105 -12.51 -21.11 -15.21
N ASP A 106 -12.71 -19.80 -15.37
CA ASP A 106 -14.01 -19.19 -15.68
C ASP A 106 -13.83 -17.92 -16.53
N ALA A 107 -14.80 -17.65 -17.39
CA ALA A 107 -14.84 -16.49 -18.28
C ALA A 107 -15.84 -15.41 -17.81
N ASP A 108 -16.70 -15.74 -16.84
CA ASP A 108 -17.78 -14.89 -16.34
C ASP A 108 -17.50 -14.39 -14.92
N CYS A 109 -18.17 -13.30 -14.53
CA CYS A 109 -18.13 -12.73 -13.18
C CYS A 109 -19.57 -12.52 -12.67
N PRO A 110 -19.93 -13.00 -11.46
CA PRO A 110 -19.09 -13.76 -10.53
C PRO A 110 -18.80 -15.16 -11.06
N PRO A 111 -17.64 -15.76 -10.71
CA PRO A 111 -17.27 -17.07 -11.22
C PRO A 111 -18.22 -18.15 -10.71
N SER A 112 -18.60 -19.04 -11.61
CA SER A 112 -19.34 -20.28 -11.37
C SER A 112 -18.42 -21.42 -10.92
N ALA A 113 -17.14 -21.38 -11.32
CA ALA A 113 -16.12 -22.34 -10.90
C ALA A 113 -15.59 -22.06 -9.48
N ASP A 114 -15.22 -23.12 -8.76
CA ASP A 114 -14.53 -23.03 -7.46
C ASP A 114 -13.11 -22.48 -7.63
N ILE A 115 -12.98 -21.15 -7.59
CA ILE A 115 -11.68 -20.46 -7.62
C ILE A 115 -10.92 -20.78 -6.32
N GLY A 116 -9.71 -21.30 -6.42
CA GLY A 116 -8.87 -21.70 -5.30
C GLY A 116 -8.04 -20.56 -4.69
N LEU A 117 -7.12 -20.95 -3.80
CA LEU A 117 -6.00 -20.11 -3.41
C LEU A 117 -4.91 -20.19 -4.49
N ALA A 118 -4.19 -19.08 -4.73
CA ALA A 118 -3.14 -18.94 -5.75
C ALA A 118 -3.61 -18.80 -7.21
N ASP A 119 -4.87 -19.10 -7.52
CA ASP A 119 -5.54 -18.71 -8.77
C ASP A 119 -5.57 -17.18 -8.95
N ARG A 120 -5.82 -16.72 -10.17
CA ARG A 120 -5.66 -15.31 -10.57
C ARG A 120 -6.96 -14.73 -11.14
N VAL A 121 -7.28 -13.51 -10.73
CA VAL A 121 -8.23 -12.67 -11.47
C VAL A 121 -7.47 -12.00 -12.63
N VAL A 122 -8.05 -12.05 -13.81
CA VAL A 122 -7.53 -11.50 -15.06
C VAL A 122 -8.52 -10.46 -15.56
N VAL A 123 -8.14 -9.19 -15.55
CA VAL A 123 -8.98 -8.10 -16.05
C VAL A 123 -8.40 -7.56 -17.34
N THR A 124 -9.17 -7.63 -18.42
CA THR A 124 -8.89 -7.01 -19.70
C THR A 124 -9.77 -5.77 -19.87
N VAL A 125 -9.18 -4.64 -20.25
CA VAL A 125 -9.89 -3.40 -20.59
C VAL A 125 -9.56 -3.04 -22.03
N SER A 126 -10.57 -2.77 -22.86
CA SER A 126 -10.41 -2.58 -24.31
C SER A 126 -11.32 -1.48 -24.85
N LYS A 127 -10.77 -0.27 -25.09
CA LYS A 127 -11.52 0.89 -25.62
C LYS A 127 -11.01 1.32 -26.99
N GLY A 128 -11.91 1.68 -27.90
CA GLY A 128 -11.56 2.30 -29.18
C GLY A 128 -11.16 3.78 -29.01
N PHE A 129 -9.94 4.15 -29.38
CA PHE A 129 -9.51 5.55 -29.47
C PHE A 129 -10.03 6.18 -30.77
N THR A 130 -10.80 7.26 -30.65
CA THR A 130 -11.26 8.09 -31.77
C THR A 130 -10.51 9.43 -31.78
N PRO A 131 -9.82 9.80 -32.88
CA PRO A 131 -9.28 11.15 -33.06
C PRO A 131 -10.37 12.24 -32.96
N VAL A 132 -10.06 13.38 -32.34
CA VAL A 132 -10.89 14.60 -32.39
C VAL A 132 -10.75 15.25 -33.77
N VAL A 133 -9.53 15.24 -34.32
CA VAL A 133 -9.22 15.81 -35.63
C VAL A 133 -9.62 14.84 -36.73
N ALA A 134 -10.91 14.84 -37.10
CA ALA A 134 -11.51 14.01 -38.15
C ALA A 134 -11.10 14.41 -39.59
N LEU A 135 -9.83 14.76 -39.81
CA LEU A 135 -9.26 15.11 -41.13
C LEU A 135 -9.25 13.90 -42.09
N VAL A 136 -9.25 12.70 -41.52
CA VAL A 136 -9.44 11.41 -42.19
C VAL A 136 -10.44 10.61 -41.36
N ASN A 137 -11.39 9.94 -42.01
CA ASN A 137 -12.38 9.09 -41.33
C ASN A 137 -11.76 7.73 -40.93
N ILE A 138 -10.85 7.76 -39.96
CA ILE A 138 -10.15 6.58 -39.43
C ILE A 138 -11.09 5.84 -38.47
N PRO A 139 -11.29 4.52 -38.59
CA PRO A 139 -12.08 3.75 -37.63
C PRO A 139 -11.43 3.77 -36.24
N PRO A 140 -12.18 3.57 -35.14
CA PRO A 140 -11.65 3.59 -33.78
C PRO A 140 -10.49 2.59 -33.62
N ILE A 141 -9.35 3.05 -33.13
CA ILE A 141 -8.17 2.19 -32.93
C ILE A 141 -8.33 1.47 -31.58
N PRO A 142 -8.44 0.13 -31.53
CA PRO A 142 -8.61 -0.58 -30.27
C PRO A 142 -7.35 -0.48 -29.42
N VAL A 143 -7.49 -0.02 -28.18
CA VAL A 143 -6.44 0.01 -27.17
C VAL A 143 -6.83 -0.94 -26.05
N THR A 144 -6.09 -2.04 -25.93
CA THR A 144 -6.38 -3.13 -24.99
C THR A 144 -5.26 -3.29 -23.97
N SER A 145 -5.62 -3.53 -22.70
CA SER A 145 -4.69 -3.82 -21.61
C SER A 145 -5.24 -4.92 -20.71
N THR A 146 -4.47 -6.00 -20.55
CA THR A 146 -4.79 -7.11 -19.64
C THR A 146 -3.85 -7.10 -18.45
N THR A 147 -4.40 -7.17 -17.24
CA THR A 147 -3.63 -7.37 -16.00
C THR A 147 -4.16 -8.59 -15.24
N ALA A 148 -3.28 -9.53 -14.92
CA ALA A 148 -3.56 -10.66 -14.03
C ALA A 148 -3.00 -10.40 -12.62
N ARG A 149 -3.71 -10.84 -11.59
CA ARG A 149 -3.23 -10.88 -10.19
C ARG A 149 -3.76 -12.07 -9.43
N THR A 150 -2.88 -12.71 -8.67
CA THR A 150 -3.23 -13.80 -7.74
C THR A 150 -4.21 -13.34 -6.67
N ILE A 151 -5.28 -14.12 -6.49
CA ILE A 151 -6.29 -13.98 -5.46
C ILE A 151 -5.77 -14.61 -4.16
N ILE A 152 -5.94 -13.92 -3.05
CA ILE A 152 -5.59 -14.39 -1.72
C ILE A 152 -6.89 -14.63 -0.95
N LYS A 153 -7.14 -15.89 -0.59
CA LYS A 153 -8.28 -16.31 0.23
C LYS A 153 -7.87 -16.51 1.69
N GLU A 154 -8.85 -16.68 2.58
CA GLU A 154 -8.71 -17.14 3.98
C GLU A 154 -7.89 -16.27 4.94
N VAL A 155 -7.27 -15.17 4.47
CA VAL A 155 -6.66 -14.15 5.34
C VAL A 155 -7.75 -13.41 6.12
N GLY A 156 -8.01 -13.88 7.35
CA GLY A 156 -9.00 -13.32 8.26
C GLY A 156 -8.65 -11.90 8.69
N VAL A 157 -9.23 -10.91 8.01
CA VAL A 157 -9.09 -9.48 8.35
C VAL A 157 -9.79 -9.21 9.69
N ARG A 158 -9.06 -9.35 10.80
CA ARG A 158 -9.51 -8.83 12.10
C ARG A 158 -9.69 -7.32 11.97
N GLY A 159 -10.94 -6.88 12.07
CA GLY A 159 -11.33 -5.51 11.76
C GLY A 159 -10.59 -4.49 12.61
N THR A 160 -10.18 -3.39 11.98
CA THR A 160 -9.76 -2.16 12.69
C THR A 160 -10.86 -1.80 13.69
N PRO A 161 -10.55 -1.51 14.97
CA PRO A 161 -11.57 -1.11 15.93
C PRO A 161 -12.34 0.12 15.42
N ALA A 162 -13.65 0.15 15.70
CA ALA A 162 -14.50 1.29 15.36
C ALA A 162 -13.88 2.60 15.88
N PRO A 163 -14.09 3.75 15.20
CA PRO A 163 -13.44 5.00 15.57
C PRO A 163 -13.85 5.46 16.97
N THR A 164 -13.01 5.14 17.96
CA THR A 164 -13.17 5.53 19.36
C THR A 164 -13.39 7.04 19.44
N ALA A 165 -14.48 7.46 20.07
CA ALA A 165 -14.87 8.86 20.13
C ALA A 165 -13.72 9.73 20.65
N THR A 166 -13.23 10.62 19.79
CA THR A 166 -12.07 11.48 20.08
C THR A 166 -12.29 12.22 21.40
N PRO A 167 -11.38 12.12 22.39
CA PRO A 167 -11.59 12.75 23.69
C PRO A 167 -11.72 14.26 23.53
N ARG A 168 -12.93 14.78 23.80
CA ARG A 168 -13.24 16.21 23.80
C ARG A 168 -12.27 16.92 24.74
N ARG A 169 -11.53 17.92 24.24
CA ARG A 169 -10.57 18.69 25.03
C ARG A 169 -11.21 19.27 26.30
N THR A 170 -10.90 18.69 27.45
CA THR A 170 -11.08 19.34 28.75
C THR A 170 -10.02 20.44 28.87
N ALA A 171 -10.46 21.68 29.13
CA ALA A 171 -9.57 22.81 29.33
C ALA A 171 -9.07 22.84 30.79
N THR A 172 -7.89 22.28 31.04
CA THR A 172 -7.21 22.41 32.34
C THR A 172 -6.48 23.76 32.39
N ASN A 173 -6.97 24.69 33.21
CA ASN A 173 -6.30 25.97 33.47
C ASN A 173 -5.16 25.78 34.49
N THR A 174 -3.93 25.62 34.01
CA THR A 174 -2.73 25.62 34.88
C THR A 174 -2.28 27.06 35.18
N PRO A 175 -2.14 27.49 36.44
CA PRO A 175 -1.65 28.82 36.77
C PRO A 175 -0.20 29.06 36.32
N VAL A 176 0.12 30.27 35.88
CA VAL A 176 1.46 30.64 35.42
C VAL A 176 2.29 31.19 36.60
N GLY A 177 3.28 30.43 37.04
CA GLY A 177 4.26 30.86 38.05
C GLY A 177 5.66 30.99 37.45
N PHE A 178 6.10 32.21 37.14
CA PHE A 178 7.48 32.47 36.71
C PHE A 178 8.40 32.66 37.92
N VAL A 179 9.48 31.89 37.97
CA VAL A 179 10.68 32.21 38.76
C VAL A 179 11.89 31.97 37.87
N ALA A 180 12.72 33.00 37.68
CA ALA A 180 13.98 32.89 36.94
C ALA A 180 15.14 32.62 37.91
N SER A 181 16.12 31.82 37.47
CA SER A 181 17.43 31.71 38.11
C SER A 181 18.51 31.48 37.05
N ASN A 182 19.75 31.85 37.35
CA ASN A 182 20.74 32.24 36.34
C ASN A 182 21.72 31.12 35.94
N THR A 183 22.16 31.19 34.68
CA THR A 183 23.27 30.44 34.08
C THR A 183 24.61 30.73 34.78
N PRO A 184 25.59 29.82 34.68
CA PRO A 184 26.75 30.15 33.84
C PRO A 184 27.19 29.02 32.89
N THR A 185 28.09 29.36 31.96
CA THR A 185 28.28 28.66 30.67
C THR A 185 29.56 27.78 30.64
N PRO A 186 30.26 27.46 29.52
CA PRO A 186 30.61 26.06 29.21
C PRO A 186 32.09 25.69 29.37
N THR A 187 32.37 24.39 29.30
CA THR A 187 33.73 23.85 29.05
C THR A 187 33.77 23.14 27.69
N ARG A 188 34.74 23.50 26.84
CA ARG A 188 35.12 22.76 25.62
C ARG A 188 36.48 22.12 25.81
N THR A 189 36.60 20.86 25.38
CA THR A 189 37.88 20.22 25.02
C THR A 189 37.72 19.63 23.62
N ALA A 190 38.77 19.62 22.79
CA ALA A 190 38.68 19.20 21.40
C ALA A 190 39.99 18.57 20.90
N THR A 191 39.87 17.60 19.98
CA THR A 191 40.94 17.12 19.10
C THR A 191 40.36 16.74 17.72
N ALA A 192 41.18 16.92 16.67
CA ALA A 192 41.01 16.61 15.24
C ALA A 192 40.71 15.12 14.94
N THR A 193 40.26 14.61 13.76
CA THR A 193 39.81 15.09 12.42
C THR A 193 39.35 13.82 11.62
N ALA A 194 38.50 13.75 10.58
CA ALA A 194 38.24 14.62 9.43
C ALA A 194 36.82 14.44 8.76
N THR A 195 36.60 15.19 7.67
CA THR A 195 36.01 14.84 6.34
C THR A 195 35.07 13.60 6.20
N ALA A 196 33.90 13.67 5.54
CA ALA A 196 33.38 14.67 4.59
C ALA A 196 31.93 15.13 4.88
N THR A 197 31.56 16.28 4.30
CA THR A 197 30.21 16.87 4.39
C THR A 197 29.57 17.01 3.01
N ALA A 198 28.27 16.69 2.88
CA ALA A 198 27.44 17.08 1.74
C ALA A 198 26.47 18.20 2.16
N THR A 199 26.43 19.30 1.39
CA THR A 199 25.63 20.49 1.70
C THR A 199 24.20 20.36 1.16
N SER A 200 23.19 20.70 1.97
CA SER A 200 21.80 20.82 1.51
C SER A 200 21.38 22.29 1.29
N THR A 201 20.98 22.59 0.06
CA THR A 201 20.43 23.90 -0.33
C THR A 201 19.00 24.04 0.19
N ARG A 202 18.63 25.23 0.68
CA ARG A 202 17.24 25.55 1.07
C ARG A 202 16.60 26.50 0.08
N THR A 203 15.53 26.04 -0.56
CA THR A 203 14.58 26.87 -1.32
C THR A 203 13.44 27.28 -0.39
N ALA A 204 12.98 28.53 -0.48
CA ALA A 204 11.86 29.04 0.32
C ALA A 204 10.62 29.28 -0.56
N THR A 205 9.45 28.93 -0.04
CA THR A 205 8.14 29.25 -0.60
C THR A 205 7.36 30.07 0.43
N ALA A 206 6.71 31.15 0.01
CA ALA A 206 6.07 32.11 0.90
C ALA A 206 4.53 32.02 0.88
N THR A 207 3.92 32.23 2.05
CA THR A 207 2.49 32.45 2.24
C THR A 207 2.31 33.60 3.23
N ALA A 208 1.36 34.51 3.00
CA ALA A 208 1.28 35.80 3.68
C ALA A 208 0.09 35.91 4.66
N THR A 209 0.29 36.68 5.74
CA THR A 209 -0.74 37.14 6.67
C THR A 209 -0.42 38.58 7.11
N ASN A 210 -1.43 39.45 7.23
CA ASN A 210 -1.29 40.90 7.36
C ASN A 210 -1.72 41.46 8.71
N THR A 211 -1.08 42.56 9.12
CA THR A 211 -1.56 43.56 10.11
C THR A 211 -0.89 44.93 9.74
N GLY A 212 -1.37 46.12 10.15
CA GLY A 212 -0.98 47.46 9.56
C GLY A 212 -0.47 48.58 10.52
N THR A 213 0.53 49.40 10.19
CA THR A 213 1.21 50.38 11.10
C THR A 213 0.37 51.59 11.56
N LEU A 214 0.76 52.23 12.67
CA LEU A 214 0.28 53.57 13.09
C LEU A 214 1.22 54.72 12.72
N ALA A 215 0.63 55.86 12.39
CA ALA A 215 1.24 57.19 12.36
C ALA A 215 0.21 58.22 12.85
N PRO A 216 0.61 59.37 13.42
CA PRO A 216 -0.32 60.27 14.12
C PRO A 216 -1.16 61.14 13.17
N SER A 217 -2.48 61.18 13.40
CA SER A 217 -3.38 62.21 12.85
C SER A 217 -4.57 62.43 13.79
N SER A 218 -5.17 63.62 13.75
CA SER A 218 -6.04 64.15 14.80
C SER A 218 -7.53 63.77 14.67
N THR A 219 -7.83 62.46 14.66
CA THR A 219 -9.21 61.94 14.75
C THR A 219 -9.22 60.62 15.54
N PRO A 220 -10.11 60.42 16.53
CA PRO A 220 -10.16 59.18 17.31
C PRO A 220 -10.78 58.02 16.51
N LEU A 221 -9.92 57.26 15.83
CA LEU A 221 -10.23 55.98 15.19
C LEU A 221 -9.34 54.88 15.82
N PRO A 222 -9.82 53.63 15.94
CA PRO A 222 -9.09 52.56 16.64
C PRO A 222 -7.83 52.11 15.89
N PRO A 223 -6.78 51.67 16.60
CA PRO A 223 -5.47 51.40 16.02
C PRO A 223 -5.36 50.07 15.27
N THR A 224 -4.76 50.12 14.08
CA THR A 224 -4.17 48.97 13.36
C THR A 224 -2.74 48.69 13.88
N ASN A 225 -2.20 47.47 13.80
CA ASN A 225 -0.82 47.15 14.24
C ASN A 225 0.14 46.52 13.19
N THR A 226 1.33 47.10 12.94
CA THR A 226 2.54 46.54 12.26
C THR A 226 3.11 45.17 12.70
N PRO A 227 3.01 44.03 11.97
CA PRO A 227 3.78 42.83 12.31
C PRO A 227 5.14 42.86 11.60
N VAL A 228 6.20 43.24 12.33
CA VAL A 228 7.58 43.05 11.87
C VAL A 228 8.00 41.61 12.17
N ASN A 229 8.22 40.81 11.14
CA ASN A 229 8.51 39.38 11.29
C ASN A 229 9.97 39.09 11.64
N THR A 230 10.21 38.63 12.86
CA THR A 230 11.52 38.10 13.31
C THR A 230 11.54 36.57 13.14
N PRO A 231 12.51 35.98 12.39
CA PRO A 231 12.49 34.56 12.06
C PRO A 231 13.04 33.66 13.17
N THR A 232 12.16 33.06 13.97
CA THR A 232 12.50 31.95 14.87
C THR A 232 12.74 30.65 14.09
N ARG A 233 13.80 29.90 14.42
CA ARG A 233 14.12 28.61 13.77
C ARG A 233 13.55 27.45 14.58
N THR A 234 12.59 26.73 14.02
CA THR A 234 12.14 25.43 14.56
C THR A 234 12.91 24.30 13.89
N SER A 235 13.53 23.42 14.68
CA SER A 235 14.18 22.20 14.19
C SER A 235 13.20 21.03 14.18
N THR A 236 12.79 20.57 12.99
CA THR A 236 12.07 19.31 12.84
C THR A 236 13.00 18.14 13.18
N PRO A 237 12.63 17.20 14.08
CA PRO A 237 13.43 16.01 14.32
C PRO A 237 13.36 15.07 13.11
N THR A 238 14.51 14.60 12.64
CA THR A 238 14.61 13.52 11.65
C THR A 238 14.14 12.21 12.30
N PRO A 239 13.35 11.35 11.61
CA PRO A 239 13.01 10.04 12.15
C PRO A 239 14.26 9.17 12.31
N THR A 240 14.47 8.66 13.52
CA THR A 240 15.47 7.61 13.79
C THR A 240 14.94 6.27 13.27
N ASN A 241 15.76 5.51 12.54
CA ASN A 241 15.40 4.13 12.20
C ASN A 241 15.41 3.27 13.46
N THR A 242 14.23 2.81 13.90
CA THR A 242 14.11 1.72 14.87
C THR A 242 14.64 0.43 14.22
N PRO A 243 15.56 -0.31 14.87
CA PRO A 243 15.99 -1.60 14.34
C PRO A 243 14.84 -2.62 14.44
N VAL A 244 14.53 -3.29 13.33
CA VAL A 244 13.51 -4.34 13.28
C VAL A 244 14.04 -5.59 14.02
N PRO A 245 13.27 -6.21 14.94
CA PRO A 245 13.70 -7.43 15.62
C PRO A 245 13.81 -8.60 14.62
N ILE A 246 14.92 -9.35 14.71
CA ILE A 246 15.18 -10.54 13.91
C ILE A 246 15.24 -11.75 14.85
N CYS A 247 14.59 -12.82 14.45
CA CYS A 247 14.68 -14.16 15.04
C CYS A 247 14.72 -15.20 13.92
N GLY A 248 15.01 -16.46 14.26
CA GLY A 248 14.88 -17.59 13.34
C GLY A 248 14.36 -18.81 14.06
N LEU A 249 13.33 -19.45 13.51
CA LEU A 249 12.80 -20.70 14.04
C LEU A 249 13.58 -21.89 13.47
N GLU A 250 14.05 -22.78 14.34
CA GLU A 250 14.65 -24.06 13.97
C GLU A 250 13.89 -25.22 14.62
N PHE A 251 13.66 -26.29 13.84
CA PHE A 251 13.06 -27.53 14.34
C PHE A 251 14.17 -28.49 14.78
N ARG A 252 14.13 -28.91 16.04
CA ARG A 252 15.12 -29.81 16.64
C ARG A 252 14.46 -31.05 17.25
N ASN A 253 15.27 -32.06 17.57
CA ASN A 253 14.90 -33.22 18.39
C ASN A 253 13.56 -33.89 18.01
N PHE A 254 13.26 -34.00 16.71
CA PHE A 254 12.03 -34.64 16.24
C PHE A 254 12.02 -36.11 16.67
N GLN A 255 11.11 -36.46 17.56
CA GLN A 255 10.89 -37.83 18.01
C GLN A 255 9.95 -38.52 17.02
N GLN A 256 10.29 -39.76 16.63
CA GLN A 256 9.40 -40.56 15.80
C GLN A 256 8.03 -40.70 16.46
N PRO A 257 6.91 -40.69 15.69
CA PRO A 257 5.58 -40.85 16.25
C PRO A 257 5.49 -42.11 17.12
N SER A 258 4.98 -41.94 18.35
CA SER A 258 4.91 -43.01 19.35
C SER A 258 3.50 -43.14 19.88
N ALA A 259 2.85 -44.25 19.51
CA ALA A 259 1.41 -44.45 19.70
C ALA A 259 0.63 -43.22 19.21
N ARG A 260 0.03 -42.47 20.14
CA ARG A 260 -0.91 -41.37 19.88
C ARG A 260 -0.31 -39.97 19.95
N LYS A 261 1.01 -39.82 19.83
CA LYS A 261 1.67 -38.50 19.86
C LYS A 261 2.86 -38.34 18.93
N ILE A 262 3.11 -37.10 18.55
CA ILE A 262 4.32 -36.63 17.85
C ILE A 262 4.93 -35.51 18.69
N THR A 263 6.24 -35.56 18.97
CA THR A 263 6.94 -34.59 19.80
C THR A 263 8.19 -34.08 19.08
N TRP A 264 8.44 -32.77 19.12
CA TRP A 264 9.68 -32.15 18.63
C TRP A 264 9.99 -30.87 19.43
N ASP A 265 11.14 -30.27 19.18
CA ASP A 265 11.57 -29.03 19.82
C ASP A 265 11.55 -27.85 18.84
N LEU A 266 11.04 -26.70 19.29
CA LEU A 266 11.15 -25.42 18.58
C LEU A 266 12.23 -24.56 19.27
N TYR A 267 13.27 -24.19 18.53
CA TYR A 267 14.40 -23.38 19.02
C TYR A 267 14.41 -21.99 18.37
N ASN A 268 14.63 -20.95 19.17
CA ASN A 268 14.85 -19.59 18.69
C ASN A 268 16.36 -19.34 18.51
N ASN A 269 16.79 -19.24 17.26
CA ASN A 269 18.17 -19.03 16.81
C ASN A 269 18.73 -17.66 17.29
N PRO A 270 20.07 -17.46 17.36
CA PRO A 270 20.64 -16.21 17.89
C PRO A 270 20.18 -14.97 17.11
N GLY A 271 19.48 -14.07 17.81
CA GLY A 271 19.00 -12.80 17.29
C GLY A 271 18.53 -11.88 18.44
N PRO A 272 18.18 -10.61 18.18
CA PRO A 272 17.67 -9.71 19.23
C PRO A 272 16.21 -9.97 19.62
N GLY A 273 15.42 -10.67 18.79
CA GLY A 273 13.97 -10.83 18.98
C GLY A 273 13.55 -12.07 19.78
N VAL A 274 12.50 -11.90 20.59
CA VAL A 274 11.73 -13.03 21.14
C VAL A 274 10.75 -13.50 20.07
N LEU A 275 10.72 -14.79 19.78
CA LEU A 275 9.80 -15.35 18.79
C LEU A 275 8.41 -15.54 19.42
N ASP A 276 7.35 -15.12 18.74
CA ASP A 276 5.97 -15.38 19.15
C ASP A 276 5.29 -16.42 18.24
N VAL A 277 4.88 -17.55 18.83
CA VAL A 277 4.28 -18.68 18.10
C VAL A 277 2.77 -18.46 17.95
N THR A 278 2.37 -17.79 16.87
CA THR A 278 1.00 -17.28 16.66
C THR A 278 0.05 -18.18 15.87
N VAL A 279 0.45 -18.67 14.69
CA VAL A 279 -0.43 -19.43 13.79
C VAL A 279 0.18 -20.80 13.48
N LEU A 280 -0.46 -21.85 13.99
CA LEU A 280 0.02 -23.22 13.89
C LEU A 280 -0.80 -24.01 12.86
N SER A 281 -0.16 -24.45 11.76
CA SER A 281 -0.84 -25.19 10.68
C SER A 281 -0.31 -26.63 10.51
N PHE A 282 -1.24 -27.57 10.32
CA PHE A 282 -0.95 -29.01 10.30
C PHE A 282 -1.60 -29.70 9.09
N TYR A 283 -0.79 -30.26 8.19
CA TYR A 283 -1.23 -30.98 6.98
C TYR A 283 -1.18 -32.49 7.21
N LEU A 284 -2.08 -32.95 8.08
CA LEU A 284 -2.25 -34.37 8.38
C LEU A 284 -2.83 -35.08 7.14
N SER A 285 -2.20 -36.16 6.69
CA SER A 285 -2.62 -36.92 5.49
C SER A 285 -3.06 -38.35 5.81
N PHE A 286 -3.23 -38.66 7.10
CA PHE A 286 -3.83 -39.90 7.59
C PHE A 286 -5.29 -39.64 8.01
N PRO A 287 -6.27 -40.46 7.55
CA PRO A 287 -7.69 -40.21 7.82
C PRO A 287 -8.20 -40.77 9.16
N GLU A 288 -7.46 -41.68 9.81
CA GLU A 288 -7.96 -42.47 10.94
C GLU A 288 -7.79 -41.78 12.31
N SER A 289 -6.65 -41.13 12.55
CA SER A 289 -6.33 -40.49 13.83
C SER A 289 -6.53 -38.96 13.77
N ARG A 290 -7.51 -38.47 14.55
CA ARG A 290 -7.84 -37.03 14.68
C ARG A 290 -6.99 -36.35 15.74
N LEU A 291 -6.63 -35.09 15.54
CA LEU A 291 -5.95 -34.27 16.55
C LEU A 291 -6.92 -33.92 17.68
N THR A 292 -6.48 -34.09 18.93
CA THR A 292 -7.29 -33.84 20.15
C THR A 292 -6.76 -32.71 21.01
N GLN A 293 -5.44 -32.59 21.10
CA GLN A 293 -4.75 -31.68 22.03
C GLN A 293 -3.38 -31.29 21.47
N ILE A 294 -2.97 -30.06 21.77
CA ILE A 294 -1.62 -29.57 21.52
C ILE A 294 -1.04 -29.05 22.83
N ASP A 295 0.15 -29.51 23.19
CA ASP A 295 0.95 -28.98 24.29
C ASP A 295 2.20 -28.25 23.76
N PHE A 296 2.55 -27.13 24.38
CA PHE A 296 3.75 -26.37 24.08
C PHE A 296 4.41 -25.85 25.36
N GLY A 297 5.72 -26.09 25.51
CA GLY A 297 6.46 -25.78 26.73
C GLY A 297 5.99 -26.54 27.99
N GLY A 298 5.16 -27.58 27.82
CA GLY A 298 4.50 -28.31 28.92
C GLY A 298 3.15 -27.74 29.36
N ALA A 299 2.66 -26.66 28.75
CA ALA A 299 1.30 -26.17 28.91
C ALA A 299 0.41 -26.69 27.77
N THR A 300 -0.85 -27.04 28.05
CA THR A 300 -1.84 -27.36 27.02
C THR A 300 -2.38 -26.08 26.40
N ILE A 301 -2.11 -25.89 25.11
CA ILE A 301 -2.37 -24.64 24.39
C ILE A 301 -3.57 -24.71 23.44
N TRP A 302 -4.06 -25.92 23.14
CA TRP A 302 -5.28 -26.12 22.38
C TRP A 302 -5.88 -27.48 22.74
N THR A 303 -7.22 -27.54 22.80
CA THR A 303 -7.97 -28.80 22.85
C THR A 303 -9.17 -28.70 21.91
N GLY A 304 -9.53 -29.81 21.27
CA GLY A 304 -10.60 -29.83 20.28
C GLY A 304 -10.70 -31.18 19.59
N HIS A 305 -11.41 -31.21 18.46
CA HIS A 305 -11.51 -32.40 17.60
C HIS A 305 -11.58 -31.93 16.15
N THR A 306 -10.50 -32.06 15.38
CA THR A 306 -10.54 -31.76 13.94
C THR A 306 -10.71 -33.02 13.11
N SER A 307 -11.55 -32.91 12.08
CA SER A 307 -11.77 -33.95 11.05
C SER A 307 -11.39 -33.45 9.66
N GLY A 308 -10.54 -32.43 9.58
CA GLY A 308 -10.14 -31.74 8.36
C GLY A 308 -8.66 -31.38 8.37
N SER A 309 -8.10 -31.32 7.16
CA SER A 309 -6.70 -30.99 6.89
C SER A 309 -6.66 -29.92 5.79
N PRO A 310 -5.98 -28.78 5.97
CA PRO A 310 -5.19 -28.42 7.14
C PRO A 310 -6.03 -28.18 8.40
N THR A 311 -5.46 -28.50 9.55
CA THR A 311 -5.90 -27.95 10.85
C THR A 311 -5.06 -26.71 11.14
N THR A 312 -5.70 -25.57 11.39
CA THR A 312 -5.03 -24.32 11.78
C THR A 312 -5.52 -23.89 13.15
N VAL A 313 -4.58 -23.61 14.07
CA VAL A 313 -4.85 -23.03 15.40
C VAL A 313 -4.36 -21.59 15.39
N ASN A 314 -5.29 -20.65 15.58
CA ASN A 314 -5.06 -19.21 15.53
C ASN A 314 -4.79 -18.64 16.95
N PRO A 315 -4.31 -17.38 17.07
CA PRO A 315 -4.13 -16.74 18.38
C PRO A 315 -5.41 -16.56 19.22
N SER A 316 -6.60 -16.70 18.64
CA SER A 316 -7.89 -16.76 19.38
C SER A 316 -8.13 -18.10 20.06
N ASP A 317 -7.53 -19.15 19.53
CA ASP A 317 -7.86 -20.54 19.82
C ASP A 317 -6.88 -21.12 20.87
N TRP A 318 -5.94 -20.28 21.31
CA TRP A 318 -4.86 -20.58 22.26
C TRP A 318 -5.36 -20.56 23.71
N SER A 319 -5.56 -21.74 24.29
CA SER A 319 -6.03 -21.93 25.67
C SER A 319 -4.89 -21.87 26.70
N GLY A 320 -4.13 -20.76 26.75
CA GLY A 320 -2.95 -20.63 27.62
C GLY A 320 -2.58 -19.18 27.94
N GLN A 321 -1.50 -18.98 28.71
CA GLN A 321 -0.98 -17.63 28.96
C GLN A 321 -0.25 -17.10 27.71
N PRO A 322 -0.27 -15.78 27.45
CA PRO A 322 0.51 -15.17 26.37
C PRO A 322 2.04 -15.41 26.48
N ALA A 323 2.55 -15.75 27.66
CA ALA A 323 3.96 -16.13 27.84
C ALA A 323 4.29 -17.57 27.34
N ASP A 324 3.29 -18.44 27.21
CA ASP A 324 3.49 -19.85 26.84
C ASP A 324 3.88 -19.98 25.36
N ARG A 325 3.38 -19.10 24.49
CA ARG A 325 3.74 -19.00 23.06
C ARG A 325 5.10 -18.35 22.77
N LEU A 326 5.71 -17.64 23.73
CA LEU A 326 6.97 -16.94 23.51
C LEU A 326 8.19 -17.87 23.62
N ILE A 327 9.11 -17.84 22.65
CA ILE A 327 10.43 -18.48 22.74
C ILE A 327 11.51 -17.38 22.83
N THR A 328 12.12 -17.26 24.01
CA THR A 328 13.24 -16.35 24.24
C THR A 328 14.50 -16.77 23.46
N VAL A 329 15.38 -15.81 23.19
CA VAL A 329 16.60 -16.01 22.40
C VAL A 329 17.45 -17.14 22.97
N ASN A 330 17.94 -18.03 22.10
CA ASN A 330 18.72 -19.21 22.47
C ASN A 330 18.02 -20.18 23.43
N GLN A 331 16.69 -20.17 23.51
CA GLN A 331 15.90 -21.15 24.24
C GLN A 331 15.11 -22.05 23.30
N THR A 332 14.72 -23.19 23.86
CA THR A 332 13.95 -24.25 23.19
C THR A 332 12.66 -24.47 23.96
N LYS A 333 11.54 -24.62 23.26
CA LYS A 333 10.29 -25.13 23.84
C LYS A 333 9.84 -26.38 23.09
N THR A 334 9.62 -27.46 23.84
CA THR A 334 9.09 -28.71 23.32
C THR A 334 7.63 -28.55 22.92
N PHE A 335 7.27 -29.12 21.77
CA PHE A 335 5.97 -29.08 21.13
C PHE A 335 5.46 -30.51 21.00
N THR A 336 4.21 -30.79 21.38
CA THR A 336 3.62 -32.14 21.27
C THR A 336 2.18 -32.08 20.74
N LEU A 337 1.91 -32.89 19.71
CA LEU A 337 0.57 -33.16 19.20
C LEU A 337 0.05 -34.48 19.78
N PHE A 338 -1.21 -34.52 20.19
CA PHE A 338 -1.91 -35.72 20.66
C PHE A 338 -3.11 -36.07 19.76
N PHE A 339 -3.37 -37.37 19.60
CA PHE A 339 -4.34 -37.88 18.65
C PHE A 339 -5.30 -38.91 19.29
N VAL A 340 -6.49 -39.12 18.68
CA VAL A 340 -7.47 -40.12 19.13
C VAL A 340 -6.94 -41.55 18.96
N GLY A 341 -6.39 -41.83 17.78
CA GLY A 341 -5.80 -43.11 17.39
C GLY A 341 -4.29 -42.99 17.22
N ASP A 342 -3.64 -44.11 16.92
CA ASP A 342 -2.19 -44.13 16.73
C ASP A 342 -1.77 -43.41 15.43
N VAL A 343 -0.54 -42.90 15.42
CA VAL A 343 0.02 -42.12 14.31
C VAL A 343 0.92 -43.01 13.46
N PRO A 344 0.73 -43.10 12.13
CA PRO A 344 1.61 -43.88 11.27
C PRO A 344 3.03 -43.27 11.24
N ALA A 345 4.05 -44.12 11.15
CA ALA A 345 5.46 -43.68 11.15
C ALA A 345 5.84 -42.80 9.94
N THR A 346 5.06 -42.86 8.85
CA THR A 346 5.21 -42.10 7.60
C THR A 346 3.85 -41.60 7.10
N GLY A 347 3.83 -40.74 6.08
CA GLY A 347 2.58 -40.30 5.42
C GLY A 347 1.90 -39.07 6.05
N TYR A 348 2.68 -38.13 6.61
CA TYR A 348 2.17 -36.87 7.17
C TYR A 348 3.12 -35.70 6.89
N THR A 349 2.58 -34.47 6.89
CA THR A 349 3.36 -33.23 6.70
C THR A 349 2.99 -32.21 7.76
N ILE A 350 3.97 -31.74 8.54
CA ILE A 350 3.78 -30.70 9.57
C ILE A 350 4.38 -29.39 9.05
N ARG A 351 3.62 -28.29 9.10
CA ARG A 351 4.02 -26.95 8.59
C ARG A 351 3.65 -25.86 9.59
N VAL A 352 4.32 -25.86 10.74
CA VAL A 352 4.24 -24.76 11.71
C VAL A 352 4.69 -23.46 11.04
N SER A 353 3.85 -22.42 11.11
CA SER A 353 4.22 -21.02 10.85
C SER A 353 4.51 -20.32 12.19
N THR A 354 5.20 -19.18 12.12
CA THR A 354 5.37 -18.23 13.22
C THR A 354 5.51 -16.85 12.60
N ASP A 355 4.61 -15.93 12.90
CA ASP A 355 4.45 -14.75 12.04
C ASP A 355 5.18 -13.51 12.57
N TYR A 356 5.60 -13.49 13.86
CA TYR A 356 6.11 -12.29 14.51
C TYR A 356 7.36 -12.50 15.38
N CYS A 357 8.26 -11.54 15.27
CA CYS A 357 9.39 -11.31 16.16
C CYS A 357 9.09 -10.10 17.04
N VAL A 358 9.23 -10.25 18.35
CA VAL A 358 8.94 -9.18 19.33
C VAL A 358 10.25 -8.63 19.87
N ASP A 359 10.42 -7.31 19.85
CA ASP A 359 11.50 -6.65 20.60
C ASP A 359 11.20 -6.74 22.10
N PRO A 360 12.06 -7.40 22.93
CA PRO A 360 11.83 -7.52 24.37
C PRO A 360 11.90 -6.18 25.14
N VAL A 361 12.39 -5.10 24.52
CA VAL A 361 12.50 -3.77 25.17
C VAL A 361 11.29 -2.89 24.90
N SER A 362 10.80 -2.82 23.66
CA SER A 362 9.66 -1.97 23.27
C SER A 362 8.32 -2.70 23.19
N GLY A 363 8.33 -4.04 23.08
CA GLY A 363 7.13 -4.84 22.86
C GLY A 363 6.50 -4.69 21.47
N THR A 364 7.19 -4.08 20.50
CA THR A 364 6.70 -3.98 19.13
C THR A 364 7.03 -5.23 18.30
N HIS A 365 6.10 -5.56 17.40
CA HIS A 365 6.25 -6.55 16.33
C HIS A 365 6.90 -5.92 15.08
#